data_AF-A0A6B3HIV8-F1
#
_entry.id   AF-A0A6B3HIV8-F1
#
_cell.length_a   1.000
_cell.length_b   1.000
_cell.length_c   1.000
_cell.angle_alpha   90.00
_cell.angle_beta   90.00
_cell.angle_gamma   90.00
#
_symmetry.space_group_name_H-M   'P 1'
#
loop_
_entity.id
_entity.type
_entity.pdbx_description
1 polymer ?
#
loop_
_entity_poly.entity_id
_entity_poly.type
_entity_poly.pdbx_seq_one_letter_code
_entity_poly.pdbx_strand_id
1 'polypeptide(L)'
;EALVLAGVLGISSSAIVTKILVDLGRIGNPETRPILGIIVVEDVFLALYLAALQPILSGADSLSAMLIDGGKAFGFLLLLALAARFGTKVIGKLMNTKDDELLVISFLGAAVFVAGVSEMFGVADAIGAFMVGLMLGSTTSGERILKLVHPLRDAFGAIFFFAFGLSIDPGDL
;
A
#
# COMPACT_ATOMS: atom_id res chain seq x y z
N GLU A 1 -9.06 19.48 -10.84
CA GLU A 1 -10.17 18.54 -10.53
C GLU A 1 -10.31 17.40 -11.54
N ALA A 2 -10.36 17.66 -12.86
CA ALA A 2 -10.47 16.60 -13.87
C ALA A 2 -9.39 15.50 -13.77
N LEU A 3 -8.15 15.87 -13.41
CA LEU A 3 -7.06 14.91 -13.18
C LEU A 3 -7.37 14.03 -11.95
N VAL A 4 -7.79 14.62 -10.82
CA VAL A 4 -8.18 13.86 -9.62
C VAL A 4 -9.33 12.89 -9.93
N LEU A 5 -10.36 13.36 -10.64
CA LEU A 5 -11.50 12.53 -11.06
C LEU A 5 -11.09 11.40 -12.00
N ALA A 6 -10.18 11.65 -12.95
CA ALA A 6 -9.67 10.61 -13.84
C ALA A 6 -8.91 9.50 -13.07
N GLY A 7 -8.20 9.86 -12.00
CA GLY A 7 -7.55 8.89 -11.12
C GLY A 7 -8.56 8.06 -10.33
N VAL A 8 -9.54 8.72 -9.71
CA VAL A 8 -10.57 8.04 -8.91
C VAL A 8 -11.44 7.11 -9.76
N LEU A 9 -11.81 7.53 -10.98
CA LEU A 9 -12.68 6.75 -11.87
C LEU A 9 -11.93 5.67 -12.67
N GLY A 10 -10.61 5.83 -12.84
CA GLY A 10 -9.80 4.94 -13.66
C GLY A 10 -9.36 3.66 -12.95
N ILE A 11 -9.59 3.56 -11.63
CA ILE A 11 -9.00 2.50 -10.80
C ILE A 11 -10.06 1.53 -10.26
N SER A 12 -9.78 0.25 -10.43
CA SER A 12 -10.59 -0.89 -9.98
C SER A 12 -10.25 -1.29 -8.56
N SER A 13 -11.25 -1.75 -7.80
CA SER A 13 -11.03 -2.25 -6.45
C SER A 13 -10.44 -3.67 -6.44
N SER A 14 -9.16 -3.79 -6.05
CA SER A 14 -8.43 -5.06 -5.96
C SER A 14 -9.12 -6.11 -5.08
N ALA A 15 -9.66 -5.67 -3.95
CA ALA A 15 -10.37 -6.53 -3.00
C ALA A 15 -11.65 -7.13 -3.59
N ILE A 16 -12.45 -6.32 -4.29
CA ILE A 16 -13.72 -6.78 -4.87
C ILE A 16 -13.44 -7.75 -6.02
N VAL A 17 -12.52 -7.41 -6.93
CA VAL A 17 -12.21 -8.27 -8.08
C VAL A 17 -11.64 -9.62 -7.62
N THR A 18 -10.71 -9.61 -6.66
CA THR A 18 -10.15 -10.85 -6.10
C THR A 18 -11.23 -11.71 -5.45
N LYS A 19 -12.13 -11.10 -4.67
CA LYS A 19 -13.24 -11.80 -4.04
C LYS A 19 -14.15 -12.47 -5.08
N ILE A 20 -14.53 -11.76 -6.13
CA ILE A 20 -15.38 -12.30 -7.21
C ILE A 20 -14.70 -13.49 -7.91
N LEU A 21 -13.39 -13.42 -8.15
CA LEU A 21 -12.64 -14.53 -8.75
C LEU A 21 -12.60 -15.77 -7.86
N VAL A 22 -12.52 -15.59 -6.53
CA VAL A 22 -12.60 -16.66 -5.54
C VAL A 22 -14.01 -17.26 -5.49
N ASP A 23 -15.02 -16.42 -5.34
CA ASP A 23 -16.42 -16.82 -5.18
C ASP A 23 -16.95 -17.57 -6.42
N LEU A 24 -16.48 -17.18 -7.62
CA LEU A 24 -16.82 -17.85 -8.88
C LEU A 24 -15.93 -19.07 -9.19
N GLY A 25 -14.96 -19.41 -8.33
CA GLY A 25 -14.05 -20.54 -8.54
C GLY A 25 -13.11 -20.38 -9.74
N ARG A 26 -12.86 -19.14 -10.20
CA ARG A 26 -12.09 -18.84 -11.42
C ARG A 26 -10.60 -18.65 -11.19
N ILE A 27 -10.08 -18.86 -9.98
CA ILE A 27 -8.66 -18.64 -9.65
C ILE A 27 -7.71 -19.45 -10.56
N GLY A 28 -8.10 -20.66 -10.95
CA GLY A 28 -7.30 -21.55 -11.80
C GLY A 28 -7.27 -21.19 -13.29
N ASN A 29 -8.07 -20.21 -13.72
CA ASN A 29 -8.20 -19.91 -15.14
C ASN A 29 -7.00 -19.10 -15.67
N PRO A 30 -6.64 -19.25 -16.96
CA PRO A 30 -5.51 -18.55 -17.57
C PRO A 30 -5.66 -17.02 -17.56
N GLU A 31 -6.88 -16.49 -17.58
CA GLU A 31 -7.15 -15.05 -17.50
C GLU A 31 -6.96 -14.45 -16.10
N THR A 32 -7.01 -15.24 -15.03
CA THR A 32 -6.97 -14.74 -13.65
C THR A 32 -5.59 -14.21 -13.27
N ARG A 33 -4.53 -14.87 -13.73
CA ARG A 33 -3.15 -14.48 -13.40
C ARG A 33 -2.78 -13.10 -14.00
N PRO A 34 -3.11 -12.78 -15.28
CA PRO A 34 -3.01 -11.42 -15.80
C PRO A 34 -3.87 -10.40 -15.04
N ILE A 35 -5.12 -10.71 -14.71
CA ILE A 35 -6.03 -9.79 -14.00
C ILE A 35 -5.43 -9.39 -12.64
N LEU A 36 -5.00 -10.38 -11.84
CA LEU A 36 -4.36 -10.12 -10.55
C LEU A 36 -3.06 -9.32 -10.70
N GLY A 37 -2.29 -9.56 -11.78
CA GLY A 37 -1.10 -8.78 -12.10
C GLY A 37 -1.41 -7.31 -12.42
N ILE A 38 -2.46 -7.05 -13.21
CA ILE A 38 -2.90 -5.68 -13.55
C ILE A 38 -3.32 -4.94 -12.28
N ILE A 39 -4.12 -5.59 -11.43
CA ILE A 39 -4.62 -5.02 -10.17
C ILE A 39 -3.46 -4.60 -9.24
N VAL A 40 -2.41 -5.41 -9.13
CA VAL A 40 -1.24 -5.04 -8.31
C VAL A 40 -0.50 -3.83 -8.90
N VAL A 41 -0.35 -3.78 -10.23
CA VAL A 41 0.26 -2.63 -10.92
C VAL A 41 -0.61 -1.38 -10.76
N GLU A 42 -1.92 -1.53 -10.78
CA GLU A 42 -2.91 -0.48 -10.60
C GLU A 42 -2.85 0.14 -9.19
N ASP A 43 -2.75 -0.69 -8.14
CA ASP A 43 -2.55 -0.22 -6.76
C ASP A 43 -1.23 0.57 -6.61
N VAL A 44 -0.15 0.09 -7.24
CA VAL A 44 1.14 0.81 -7.25
C VAL A 44 1.03 2.12 -8.04
N PHE A 45 0.35 2.11 -9.19
CA PHE A 45 0.12 3.31 -9.98
C PHE A 45 -0.68 4.34 -9.20
N LEU A 46 -1.77 3.93 -8.54
CA LEU A 46 -2.59 4.82 -7.70
C LEU A 46 -1.75 5.51 -6.64
N ALA A 47 -0.91 4.73 -5.95
CA ALA A 47 -0.06 5.26 -4.89
C ALA A 47 0.92 6.32 -5.44
N LEU A 48 1.57 6.04 -6.57
CA LEU A 48 2.45 7.00 -7.26
C LEU A 48 1.69 8.21 -7.80
N TYR A 49 0.48 7.99 -8.32
CA TYR A 49 -0.38 9.03 -8.88
C TYR A 49 -0.84 10.02 -7.82
N LEU A 50 -1.30 9.52 -6.66
CA LEU A 50 -1.67 10.36 -5.52
C LEU A 50 -0.45 11.10 -4.96
N ALA A 51 0.71 10.45 -4.87
CA ALA A 51 1.95 11.10 -4.46
C ALA A 51 2.37 12.22 -5.42
N ALA A 52 2.17 12.05 -6.74
CA ALA A 52 2.43 13.09 -7.73
C ALA A 52 1.41 14.24 -7.69
N LEU A 53 0.19 13.98 -7.21
CA LEU A 53 -0.85 14.99 -7.02
C LEU A 53 -0.72 15.78 -5.72
N GLN A 54 -0.01 15.26 -4.71
CA GLN A 54 0.18 15.92 -3.41
C GLN A 54 0.61 17.40 -3.50
N PRO A 55 1.58 17.80 -4.34
CA PRO A 55 1.99 19.21 -4.45
C PRO A 55 0.90 20.13 -5.03
N ILE A 56 0.01 19.58 -5.86
CA ILE A 56 -1.12 20.29 -6.46
C ILE A 56 -2.25 20.41 -5.43
N LEU A 57 -2.44 19.38 -4.60
CA LEU A 57 -3.45 19.34 -3.54
C LEU A 57 -3.05 20.18 -2.31
N SER A 58 -1.75 20.30 -2.03
CA SER A 58 -1.22 21.07 -0.89
C SER A 58 -1.21 22.58 -1.10
N GLY A 59 -1.59 23.07 -2.30
CA GLY A 59 -1.67 24.49 -2.60
C GLY A 59 -0.30 25.19 -2.60
N ALA A 60 0.75 24.50 -3.06
CA ALA A 60 2.11 25.06 -3.06
C ALA A 60 2.21 26.33 -3.95
N ASP A 61 2.19 27.51 -3.31
CA ASP A 61 2.19 28.84 -3.94
C ASP A 61 3.50 29.24 -4.65
N SER A 62 4.51 28.35 -4.72
CA SER A 62 5.77 28.65 -5.41
C SER A 62 6.46 27.41 -6.00
N LEU A 63 7.02 27.57 -7.20
CA LEU A 63 7.83 26.56 -7.89
C LEU A 63 8.99 26.04 -7.02
N SER A 64 9.52 26.88 -6.13
CA SER A 64 10.54 26.53 -5.15
C SER A 64 10.04 25.57 -4.07
N ALA A 65 8.83 25.76 -3.54
CA ALA A 65 8.25 24.85 -2.56
C ALA A 65 7.99 23.48 -3.20
N MET A 66 7.47 23.48 -4.43
CA MET A 66 7.21 22.27 -5.19
C MET A 66 8.47 21.44 -5.45
N LEU A 67 9.60 22.09 -5.78
CA LEU A 67 10.89 21.42 -5.97
C LEU A 67 11.47 20.87 -4.65
N ILE A 68 11.32 21.60 -3.55
CA ILE A 68 11.80 21.17 -2.23
C ILE A 68 10.99 19.96 -1.75
N ASP A 69 9.67 20.01 -1.83
CA ASP A 69 8.81 18.95 -1.34
C ASP A 69 8.87 17.72 -2.25
N GLY A 70 8.91 17.91 -3.57
CA GLY A 70 9.20 16.82 -4.52
C GLY A 70 10.57 16.19 -4.29
N GLY A 71 11.60 17.00 -3.99
CA GLY A 71 12.94 16.52 -3.67
C GLY A 71 13.00 15.73 -2.37
N LYS A 72 12.28 16.16 -1.31
CA LYS A 72 12.16 15.42 -0.05
C LYS A 72 11.46 14.08 -0.25
N ALA A 73 10.32 14.07 -0.94
CA ALA A 73 9.56 12.87 -1.22
C ALA A 73 10.39 11.87 -2.05
N PHE A 74 11.04 12.35 -3.12
CA PHE A 74 11.93 11.52 -3.93
C PHE A 74 13.14 10.99 -3.15
N GLY A 75 13.79 11.85 -2.35
CA GLY A 75 14.90 11.45 -1.49
C GLY A 75 14.49 10.39 -0.47
N PHE A 76 13.32 10.52 0.13
CA PHE A 76 12.77 9.55 1.06
C PHE A 76 12.41 8.22 0.38
N LEU A 77 11.81 8.25 -0.82
CA LEU A 77 11.57 7.04 -1.62
C LEU A 77 12.86 6.32 -1.97
N LEU A 78 13.90 7.06 -2.36
CA LEU A 78 15.21 6.52 -2.68
C LEU A 78 15.86 5.89 -1.43
N LEU A 79 15.71 6.52 -0.27
CA LEU A 79 16.13 5.98 1.02
C LEU A 79 15.38 4.67 1.34
N LEU A 80 14.05 4.64 1.22
CA LEU A 80 13.26 3.42 1.41
C LEU A 80 13.67 2.31 0.45
N ALA A 81 13.92 2.63 -0.82
CA ALA A 81 14.39 1.66 -1.80
C ALA A 81 15.80 1.11 -1.45
N LEU A 82 16.72 1.97 -0.98
CA LEU A 82 18.02 1.53 -0.48
C LEU A 82 17.88 0.67 0.78
N ALA A 83 17.05 1.10 1.73
CA ALA A 83 16.75 0.32 2.93
C ALA A 83 16.16 -1.03 2.54
N ALA A 84 15.33 -1.08 1.50
CA ALA A 84 14.75 -2.33 1.03
C ALA A 84 15.73 -3.22 0.29
N ARG A 85 16.75 -2.65 -0.35
CA ARG A 85 17.80 -3.43 -1.02
C ARG A 85 18.86 -3.94 -0.05
N PHE A 86 19.26 -3.14 0.95
CA PHE A 86 20.40 -3.42 1.82
C PHE A 86 20.00 -3.82 3.25
N GLY A 87 18.84 -3.39 3.72
CA GLY A 87 18.35 -3.61 5.08
C GLY A 87 17.67 -4.96 5.32
N THR A 88 17.43 -5.75 4.27
CA THR A 88 16.73 -7.06 4.37
C THR A 88 17.40 -8.02 5.33
N LYS A 89 18.74 -8.02 5.41
CA LYS A 89 19.47 -8.86 6.39
C LYS A 89 19.23 -8.41 7.83
N VAL A 90 19.19 -7.11 8.08
CA VAL A 90 18.98 -6.54 9.43
C VAL A 90 17.53 -6.76 9.87
N ILE A 91 16.60 -6.45 8.97
CA ILE A 91 15.16 -6.63 9.20
C ILE A 91 14.83 -8.10 9.36
N GLY A 92 15.39 -8.99 8.54
CA GLY A 92 15.22 -10.42 8.68
C GLY A 92 15.66 -10.93 10.05
N LYS A 93 16.72 -10.36 10.63
CA LYS A 93 17.17 -10.70 12.00
C LYS A 93 16.23 -10.18 13.08
N LEU A 94 15.71 -8.97 12.93
CA LEU A 94 14.73 -8.35 13.82
C LEU A 94 13.37 -9.08 13.80
N MET A 95 13.00 -9.61 12.63
CA MET A 95 11.74 -10.33 12.39
C MET A 95 11.89 -11.86 12.53
N ASN A 96 13.02 -12.34 13.07
CA ASN A 96 13.26 -13.76 13.31
C ASN A 96 12.76 -14.15 14.71
N THR A 97 11.46 -14.01 14.92
CA THR A 97 10.80 -14.39 16.18
C THR A 97 10.17 -15.76 16.06
N LYS A 98 10.24 -16.55 17.13
CA LYS A 98 9.65 -17.90 17.16
C LYS A 98 8.13 -17.87 17.28
N ASP A 99 7.56 -16.85 17.92
CA ASP A 99 6.12 -16.75 18.19
C ASP A 99 5.39 -15.97 17.08
N ASP A 100 4.24 -16.49 16.64
CA ASP A 100 3.42 -15.84 15.60
C ASP A 100 2.87 -14.50 16.07
N GLU A 101 2.48 -14.40 17.34
CA GLU A 101 1.89 -13.20 17.95
C GLU A 101 2.86 -12.01 17.89
N LEU A 102 4.11 -12.24 18.30
CA LEU A 102 5.16 -11.22 18.26
C LEU A 102 5.51 -10.87 16.81
N LEU A 103 5.50 -11.85 15.90
CA LEU A 103 5.75 -11.60 14.48
C LEU A 103 4.66 -10.71 13.87
N VAL A 104 3.38 -10.95 14.20
CA VAL A 104 2.24 -10.12 13.79
C VAL A 104 2.40 -8.68 14.29
N ILE A 105 2.63 -8.51 15.58
CA ILE A 105 2.83 -7.18 16.17
C ILE A 105 4.01 -6.46 15.50
N SER A 106 5.09 -7.19 15.21
CA SER A 106 6.30 -6.64 14.63
C SER A 106 6.12 -6.17 13.19
N PHE A 107 5.55 -7.00 12.30
CA PHE A 107 5.36 -6.59 10.90
C PHE A 107 4.27 -5.53 10.77
N LEU A 108 3.20 -5.63 11.56
CA LEU A 108 2.11 -4.65 11.53
C LEU A 108 2.59 -3.30 12.08
N GLY A 109 3.31 -3.32 13.20
CA GLY A 109 3.94 -2.14 13.77
C GLY A 109 4.93 -1.49 12.83
N ALA A 110 5.77 -2.28 12.13
CA ALA A 110 6.68 -1.76 11.12
C ALA A 110 5.94 -1.12 9.94
N ALA A 111 4.86 -1.75 9.45
CA ALA A 111 4.06 -1.22 8.36
C ALA A 111 3.42 0.13 8.74
N VAL A 112 2.77 0.21 9.90
CA VAL A 112 2.13 1.45 10.39
C VAL A 112 3.18 2.53 10.68
N PHE A 113 4.30 2.18 11.30
CA PHE A 113 5.37 3.12 11.60
C PHE A 113 5.94 3.75 10.32
N VAL A 114 6.30 2.93 9.32
CA VAL A 114 6.85 3.44 8.06
C VAL A 114 5.80 4.19 7.25
N ALA A 115 4.54 3.76 7.28
CA ALA A 115 3.43 4.50 6.66
C ALA A 115 3.30 5.91 7.24
N GLY A 116 3.25 6.05 8.56
CA GLY A 116 3.19 7.36 9.22
C GLY A 116 4.44 8.21 9.01
N VAL A 117 5.63 7.60 8.97
CA VAL A 117 6.85 8.32 8.60
C VAL A 117 6.79 8.80 7.15
N SER A 118 6.27 7.99 6.23
CA SER A 118 6.15 8.35 4.81
C SER A 118 5.28 9.59 4.62
N GLU A 119 4.15 9.66 5.32
CA GLU A 119 3.25 10.81 5.30
C GLU A 119 3.95 12.10 5.75
N MET A 120 4.77 12.05 6.82
CA MET A 120 5.56 13.21 7.28
C MET A 120 6.55 13.73 6.23
N PHE A 121 6.99 12.89 5.30
CA PHE A 121 7.89 13.26 4.20
C PHE A 121 7.15 13.56 2.88
N GLY A 122 5.81 13.66 2.90
CA GLY A 122 4.99 13.95 1.73
C GLY A 122 4.87 12.77 0.76
N VAL A 123 5.14 11.55 1.22
CA VAL A 123 4.97 10.30 0.47
C VAL A 123 3.70 9.62 0.95
N ALA A 124 2.91 9.06 0.02
CA ALA A 124 1.71 8.33 0.38
C ALA A 124 2.04 7.18 1.36
N ASP A 125 1.27 7.12 2.44
CA ASP A 125 1.32 6.12 3.50
C ASP A 125 1.31 4.67 2.95
N ALA A 126 0.49 4.43 1.93
CA ALA A 126 0.40 3.17 1.21
C ALA A 126 1.72 2.75 0.56
N ILE A 127 2.51 3.69 0.01
CA ILE A 127 3.83 3.39 -0.57
C ILE A 127 4.80 2.96 0.53
N GLY A 128 4.76 3.63 1.69
CA GLY A 128 5.57 3.26 2.85
C GLY A 128 5.28 1.84 3.32
N ALA A 129 4.01 1.50 3.52
CA ALA A 129 3.57 0.16 3.90
C ALA A 129 3.93 -0.90 2.84
N PHE A 130 3.75 -0.57 1.56
CA PHE A 130 4.13 -1.43 0.44
C PHE A 130 5.62 -1.76 0.44
N MET A 131 6.47 -0.75 0.66
CA MET A 131 7.91 -0.95 0.74
C MET A 131 8.29 -1.89 1.88
N VAL A 132 7.68 -1.75 3.05
CA VAL A 132 7.87 -2.69 4.16
C VAL A 132 7.46 -4.11 3.76
N GLY A 133 6.33 -4.27 3.07
CA GLY A 133 5.90 -5.57 2.54
C GLY A 133 6.94 -6.21 1.62
N LEU A 134 7.50 -5.44 0.67
CA LEU A 134 8.56 -5.91 -0.22
C LEU A 134 9.82 -6.34 0.55
N MET A 135 10.20 -5.56 1.57
CA MET A 135 11.34 -5.87 2.43
C MET A 135 11.14 -7.19 3.14
N LEU A 136 10.02 -7.34 3.82
CA LEU A 136 9.69 -8.51 4.64
C LEU A 136 9.48 -9.77 3.80
N GLY A 137 8.86 -9.65 2.62
CA GLY A 137 8.65 -10.75 1.69
C GLY A 137 9.94 -11.39 1.18
N SER A 138 11.05 -10.64 1.17
CA SER A 138 12.38 -11.15 0.78
C SER A 138 13.18 -11.77 1.93
N THR A 139 12.66 -11.75 3.16
CA THR A 139 13.33 -12.33 4.34
C THR A 139 12.98 -13.80 4.53
N THR A 140 13.72 -14.49 5.40
CA THR A 140 13.45 -15.88 5.79
C THR A 140 12.07 -16.08 6.41
N SER A 141 11.51 -15.03 7.03
CA SER A 141 10.17 -15.06 7.64
C SER A 141 9.05 -14.74 6.64
N GLY A 142 9.37 -14.43 5.37
CA GLY A 142 8.42 -13.90 4.38
C GLY A 142 7.19 -14.79 4.15
N GLU A 143 7.38 -16.11 3.97
CA GLU A 143 6.25 -17.04 3.80
C GLU A 143 5.33 -17.10 5.02
N ARG A 144 5.91 -17.03 6.22
CA ARG A 144 5.17 -17.06 7.47
C ARG A 144 4.39 -15.76 7.66
N ILE A 145 5.02 -14.62 7.37
CA ILE A 145 4.37 -13.30 7.37
C ILE A 145 3.19 -13.30 6.38
N LEU A 146 3.37 -13.83 5.16
CA LEU A 146 2.31 -13.90 4.16
C LEU A 146 1.07 -14.64 4.69
N LYS A 147 1.27 -15.81 5.33
CA LYS A 147 0.17 -16.59 5.94
C LYS A 147 -0.56 -15.81 7.03
N LEU A 148 0.17 -15.05 7.84
CA LEU A 148 -0.40 -14.27 8.95
C LEU A 148 -1.08 -12.97 8.47
N VAL A 149 -0.62 -12.38 7.36
CA VAL A 149 -1.19 -11.16 6.78
C VAL A 149 -2.54 -11.43 6.09
N HIS A 150 -2.74 -12.60 5.48
CA HIS A 150 -3.99 -12.94 4.79
C HIS A 150 -5.27 -12.67 5.59
N PRO A 151 -5.46 -13.24 6.80
CA PRO A 151 -6.67 -12.99 7.59
C PRO A 151 -6.81 -11.53 8.04
N LEU A 152 -5.69 -10.83 8.30
CA LEU A 152 -5.70 -9.40 8.64
C LEU A 152 -6.18 -8.55 7.47
N ARG A 153 -5.67 -8.81 6.26
CA ARG A 153 -6.11 -8.14 5.03
C ARG A 153 -7.62 -8.31 4.83
N ASP A 154 -8.12 -9.53 5.02
CA ASP A 154 -9.55 -9.83 4.81
C ASP A 154 -10.42 -9.12 5.87
N ALA A 155 -9.98 -9.10 7.13
CA ALA A 155 -10.66 -8.39 8.21
C ALA A 155 -10.65 -6.86 8.00
N PHE A 156 -9.49 -6.26 7.70
CA PHE A 156 -9.39 -4.82 7.45
C PHE A 156 -10.14 -4.41 6.18
N GLY A 157 -10.12 -5.24 5.13
CA GLY A 157 -10.92 -5.00 3.93
C GLY A 157 -12.42 -4.97 4.23
N ALA A 158 -12.92 -5.91 5.03
CA ALA A 158 -14.33 -5.92 5.44
C ALA A 158 -14.70 -4.68 6.26
N ILE A 159 -13.86 -4.29 7.23
CA ILE A 159 -14.07 -3.08 8.05
C ILE A 159 -14.04 -1.82 7.18
N PHE A 160 -13.10 -1.73 6.23
CA PHE A 160 -13.01 -0.61 5.29
C PHE A 160 -14.31 -0.44 4.50
N PHE A 161 -14.82 -1.49 3.87
CA PHE A 161 -16.07 -1.41 3.10
C PHE A 161 -17.29 -1.11 3.98
N PHE A 162 -17.32 -1.65 5.20
CA PHE A 162 -18.37 -1.34 6.16
C PHE A 162 -18.37 0.14 6.53
N ALA A 163 -17.21 0.69 6.90
CA ALA A 163 -17.06 2.10 7.24
C ALA A 163 -17.35 3.02 6.04
N PHE A 164 -16.86 2.67 4.85
CA PHE A 164 -17.13 3.42 3.63
C PHE A 164 -18.63 3.46 3.31
N GLY A 165 -19.32 2.33 3.41
CA GLY A 165 -20.78 2.27 3.24
C GLY A 165 -21.54 3.13 4.25
N LEU A 166 -21.08 3.21 5.50
CA LEU A 166 -21.65 4.10 6.51
C LEU A 166 -21.37 5.58 6.26
N SER A 167 -20.31 5.91 5.53
CA SER A 167 -19.93 7.30 5.24
C SER A 167 -20.75 7.93 4.10
N ILE A 168 -21.48 7.12 3.34
CA ILE A 168 -22.34 7.57 2.25
C ILE A 168 -23.71 7.90 2.85
N ASP A 169 -24.13 9.17 2.75
CA ASP A 169 -25.52 9.55 3.00
C ASP A 169 -26.36 9.28 1.74
N PRO A 170 -27.36 8.38 1.79
CA PRO A 170 -28.24 8.12 0.66
C PRO A 170 -29.06 9.35 0.22
N GLY A 171 -29.16 10.39 1.05
CA GLY A 171 -29.85 11.63 0.74
C GLY A 171 -29.07 12.60 -0.15
N ASP A 172 -27.74 12.41 -0.28
CA ASP A 172 -26.84 13.26 -1.08
C ASP A 172 -26.54 12.69 -2.49
N LEU A 173 -27.13 11.53 -2.84
CA LEU A 173 -27.06 10.88 -4.15
C LEU A 173 -28.28 11.21 -5.02
#